data_AF-A0A850C3Y4-F1
#
_entry.id   AF-A0A850C3Y4-F1
#
_cell.length_a   1.000
_cell.length_b   1.000
_cell.length_c   1.000
_cell.angle_alpha   90.00
_cell.angle_beta   90.00
_cell.angle_gamma   90.00
#
_symmetry.space_group_name_H-M   'P 1'
#
loop_
_entity.id
_entity.type
_entity.pdbx_description
1 polymer ?
#
loop_
_entity_poly.entity_id
_entity_poly.type
_entity_poly.pdbx_seq_one_letter_code
_entity_poly.pdbx_strand_id
1 'polypeptide(L)'
;GGAVFCTATVIAYVDMPIPMHELLPLQSYRMPLIKGPFTFIVTSRGCPAGCTYCIKHVSYQYSTRIRSPKLIMEELWQLKKLGIHNIHMYADLFTVNRDQVIELCKRMIEENIKIKWTCNSRVDFVDEEMLNLMGKAGCRLISWGIESGNEQILKHARKGAYPDKAERALRWAKKAGIMNWGYFIIGLPGETEETIRQTIDFAKKLPLDIALFHVAAPYPGTPFFFEVVENKWFRPGTRWEQVDMDKGTVLDYPNLPAERLLYWQKRAFREWAFRPGPAITYLKMLMYDWSTMKTAINVGLQHIFWSTSDSGAPVGGAG
;
A
#
# COMPACT_ATOMS: atom_id res chain seq x y z
N GLY A 1 -0.15 -42.86 19.56
CA GLY A 1 0.13 -42.56 18.14
C GLY A 1 0.58 -41.13 18.04
N GLY A 2 1.86 -40.91 17.76
CA GLY A 2 2.49 -39.59 17.83
C GLY A 2 1.95 -38.64 16.78
N ALA A 3 1.44 -37.49 17.24
CA ALA A 3 1.26 -36.33 16.38
C ALA A 3 2.66 -35.79 16.04
N VAL A 4 3.09 -36.03 14.81
CA VAL A 4 4.21 -35.30 14.22
C VAL A 4 3.72 -33.86 14.07
N PHE A 5 4.07 -33.00 15.03
CA PHE A 5 4.08 -31.57 14.80
C PHE A 5 5.03 -31.35 13.62
N CYS A 6 4.45 -31.11 12.44
CA CYS A 6 5.21 -30.60 11.32
C CYS A 6 5.65 -29.20 11.73
N THR A 7 6.83 -29.11 12.34
CA THR A 7 7.58 -27.87 12.46
C THR A 7 7.81 -27.43 11.03
N ALA A 8 6.96 -26.51 10.55
CA ALA A 8 7.17 -25.83 9.28
C ALA A 8 8.45 -25.01 9.45
N THR A 9 9.60 -25.64 9.22
CA THR A 9 10.81 -24.96 8.82
C THR A 9 10.41 -24.12 7.63
N VAL A 10 10.31 -22.80 7.84
CA VAL A 10 9.97 -21.85 6.78
C VAL A 10 11.07 -21.96 5.73
N ILE A 11 10.76 -22.69 4.67
CA ILE A 11 11.68 -22.93 3.55
C ILE A 11 11.99 -21.56 2.96
N ALA A 12 13.28 -21.19 3.05
CA ALA A 12 13.85 -19.99 2.48
C ALA A 12 13.43 -19.83 1.01
N TYR A 13 13.31 -18.59 0.53
CA TYR A 13 13.09 -18.30 -0.89
C TYR A 13 14.42 -18.53 -1.64
N VAL A 14 14.83 -19.78 -1.72
CA VAL A 14 16.05 -20.22 -2.42
C VAL A 14 15.63 -20.60 -3.84
N ASP A 15 16.20 -19.90 -4.83
CA ASP A 15 16.32 -20.36 -6.21
C ASP A 15 15.09 -20.33 -7.14
N MET A 16 14.29 -19.26 -7.11
CA MET A 16 13.54 -18.95 -8.34
C MET A 16 14.45 -18.22 -9.33
N PRO A 17 14.46 -18.65 -10.62
CA PRO A 17 15.24 -17.99 -11.64
C PRO A 17 14.77 -16.55 -11.81
N ILE A 18 15.68 -15.68 -12.26
CA ILE A 18 15.33 -14.31 -12.62
C ILE A 18 14.30 -14.38 -13.76
N PRO A 19 13.17 -13.65 -13.67
CA PRO A 19 12.20 -13.60 -14.76
C PRO A 19 12.84 -13.17 -16.08
N MET A 20 12.36 -13.72 -17.20
CA MET A 20 12.80 -13.34 -18.54
C MET A 20 12.24 -11.96 -18.93
N HIS A 21 12.81 -10.91 -18.32
CA HIS A 21 12.38 -9.51 -18.47
C HIS A 21 12.40 -9.02 -19.92
N GLU A 22 13.31 -9.56 -20.73
CA GLU A 22 13.44 -9.28 -22.16
C GLU A 22 12.22 -9.68 -22.99
N LEU A 23 11.37 -10.60 -22.50
CA LEU A 23 10.14 -11.01 -23.16
C LEU A 23 8.96 -10.08 -22.85
N LEU A 24 9.09 -9.21 -21.86
CA LEU A 24 8.03 -8.31 -21.43
C LEU A 24 8.09 -6.99 -22.21
N PRO A 25 6.95 -6.37 -22.55
CA PRO A 25 6.91 -5.06 -23.17
C PRO A 25 7.21 -3.94 -22.16
N LEU A 26 8.33 -4.01 -21.43
CA LEU A 26 8.68 -3.11 -20.32
C LEU A 26 8.62 -1.62 -20.70
N GLN A 27 8.92 -1.31 -21.96
CA GLN A 27 8.89 0.04 -22.49
C GLN A 27 7.48 0.63 -22.61
N SER A 28 6.41 -0.16 -22.52
CA SER A 28 5.03 0.35 -22.47
C SER A 28 4.55 0.63 -21.04
N TYR A 29 5.22 0.07 -20.03
CA TYR A 29 4.80 0.21 -18.63
C TYR A 29 5.13 1.61 -18.11
N ARG A 30 4.11 2.35 -17.67
CA ARG A 30 4.22 3.72 -17.16
C ARG A 30 3.40 3.83 -15.88
N MET A 31 3.90 4.64 -14.95
CA MET A 31 3.17 4.99 -13.74
C MET A 31 3.14 6.53 -13.60
N PRO A 32 2.01 7.13 -13.20
CA PRO A 32 1.99 8.54 -12.82
C PRO A 32 3.12 8.85 -11.82
N LEU A 33 3.68 10.05 -11.86
CA LEU A 33 4.84 10.50 -11.05
C LEU A 33 6.19 9.87 -11.34
N ILE A 34 6.27 8.89 -12.25
CA ILE A 34 7.53 8.24 -12.60
C ILE A 34 7.83 8.49 -14.08
N LYS A 35 8.88 9.26 -14.33
CA LYS A 35 9.35 9.52 -15.69
C LYS A 35 10.02 8.28 -16.27
N GLY A 36 9.54 7.85 -17.43
CA GLY A 36 10.07 6.71 -18.17
C GLY A 36 9.49 5.36 -17.72
N PRO A 37 10.06 4.26 -18.25
CA PRO A 37 9.60 2.92 -17.92
C PRO A 37 9.65 2.61 -16.43
N PHE A 38 8.67 1.84 -16.00
CA PHE A 38 8.51 1.37 -14.63
C PHE A 38 8.14 -0.11 -14.63
N THR A 39 8.73 -0.89 -13.75
CA THR A 39 8.36 -2.30 -13.54
C THR A 39 8.39 -2.64 -12.05
N PHE A 40 8.02 -3.86 -11.68
CA PHE A 40 8.18 -4.37 -10.33
C PHE A 40 9.06 -5.62 -10.31
N ILE A 41 9.69 -5.85 -9.17
CA ILE A 41 10.38 -7.11 -8.86
C ILE A 41 9.87 -7.63 -7.51
N VAL A 42 9.93 -8.95 -7.31
CA VAL A 42 9.51 -9.57 -6.04
C VAL A 42 10.73 -9.78 -5.14
N THR A 43 10.75 -9.13 -3.98
CA THR A 43 11.86 -9.21 -3.02
C THR A 43 11.57 -10.13 -1.84
N SER A 44 10.29 -10.31 -1.51
CA SER A 44 9.81 -11.27 -0.52
C SER A 44 8.35 -11.61 -0.77
N ARG A 45 7.86 -12.71 -0.17
CA ARG A 45 6.44 -13.10 -0.14
C ARG A 45 6.03 -13.45 1.28
N GLY A 46 4.79 -13.11 1.63
CA GLY A 46 4.23 -13.30 2.96
C GLY A 46 4.51 -12.15 3.91
N CYS A 47 3.73 -12.09 4.98
CA CYS A 47 3.82 -11.09 6.04
C CYS A 47 3.53 -11.80 7.37
N PRO A 48 4.33 -11.59 8.43
CA PRO A 48 4.11 -12.27 9.71
C PRO A 48 3.03 -11.58 10.56
N ALA A 49 2.50 -10.45 10.09
CA ALA A 49 1.47 -9.69 10.80
C ALA A 49 0.12 -10.42 10.80
N GLY A 50 -0.71 -10.12 11.80
CA GLY A 50 -2.02 -10.75 12.00
C GLY A 50 -3.23 -9.84 11.80
N CYS A 51 -3.15 -8.87 10.89
CA CYS A 51 -4.26 -7.95 10.63
C CYS A 51 -5.53 -8.71 10.23
N THR A 52 -6.64 -8.46 10.92
CA THR A 52 -7.90 -9.24 10.77
C THR A 52 -8.57 -9.05 9.41
N TYR A 53 -8.34 -7.92 8.74
CA TYR A 53 -8.93 -7.58 7.44
C TYR A 53 -8.07 -8.01 6.24
N CYS A 54 -6.82 -8.41 6.46
CA CYS A 54 -5.84 -8.53 5.38
C CYS A 54 -5.78 -9.96 4.81
N ILE A 55 -5.99 -10.15 3.51
CA ILE A 55 -5.97 -11.48 2.88
C ILE A 55 -4.61 -12.20 2.95
N LYS A 56 -3.52 -11.50 3.26
CA LYS A 56 -2.16 -12.07 3.20
C LYS A 56 -1.95 -13.24 4.15
N HIS A 57 -2.60 -13.24 5.32
CA HIS A 57 -2.54 -14.40 6.22
C HIS A 57 -3.36 -15.60 5.71
N VAL A 58 -4.34 -15.38 4.83
CA VAL A 58 -5.05 -16.48 4.16
C VAL A 58 -4.16 -17.08 3.07
N SER A 59 -3.42 -16.25 2.32
CA SER A 59 -2.54 -16.72 1.24
C SER A 59 -1.21 -17.32 1.71
N TYR A 60 -0.63 -16.78 2.78
CA TYR A 60 0.74 -17.11 3.22
C TYR A 60 0.85 -17.46 4.71
N GLN A 61 -0.28 -17.59 5.41
CA GLN A 61 -0.31 -17.74 6.87
C GLN A 61 0.51 -16.62 7.52
N TYR A 62 1.32 -16.94 8.52
CA TYR A 62 2.20 -15.96 9.17
C TYR A 62 3.67 -16.14 8.75
N SER A 63 3.90 -16.82 7.62
CA SER A 63 5.23 -17.13 7.12
C SER A 63 5.73 -16.07 6.15
N THR A 64 7.05 -15.89 6.11
CA THR A 64 7.70 -15.01 5.13
C THR A 64 8.85 -15.73 4.45
N ARG A 65 8.98 -15.49 3.16
CA ARG A 65 10.06 -16.05 2.35
C ARG A 65 10.77 -14.91 1.64
N ILE A 66 12.09 -14.90 1.77
CA ILE A 66 12.93 -13.74 1.53
C ILE A 66 13.97 -14.07 0.48
N ARG A 67 14.04 -13.26 -0.57
CA ARG A 67 15.00 -13.45 -1.65
C ARG A 67 16.36 -12.86 -1.27
N SER A 68 17.46 -13.51 -1.64
CA SER A 68 18.79 -13.00 -1.30
C SER A 68 19.06 -11.62 -1.94
N PRO A 69 19.75 -10.69 -1.25
CA PRO A 69 20.16 -9.41 -1.81
C PRO A 69 20.99 -9.55 -3.10
N LYS A 70 21.81 -10.62 -3.19
CA LYS A 70 22.57 -10.96 -4.40
C LYS A 70 21.66 -11.16 -5.62
N LEU A 71 20.65 -12.03 -5.53
CA LEU A 71 19.74 -12.30 -6.66
C LEU A 71 18.87 -11.09 -7.01
N ILE A 72 18.54 -10.24 -6.03
CA ILE A 72 17.85 -8.97 -6.28
C ILE A 72 18.77 -8.04 -7.06
N MET A 73 20.03 -7.87 -6.64
CA MET A 73 21.01 -7.03 -7.36
C MET A 73 21.27 -7.51 -8.79
N GLU A 74 21.38 -8.82 -9.01
CA GLU A 74 21.54 -9.40 -10.35
C GLU A 74 20.36 -9.02 -11.28
N GLU A 75 19.13 -9.14 -10.80
CA GLU A 75 17.93 -8.74 -11.57
C GLU A 75 17.86 -7.22 -11.79
N LEU A 76 18.21 -6.42 -10.79
CA LEU A 76 18.27 -4.96 -10.93
C LEU A 76 19.26 -4.54 -12.02
N TRP A 77 20.42 -5.20 -12.11
CA TRP A 77 21.38 -4.94 -13.19
C TRP A 77 20.88 -5.39 -14.55
N GLN A 78 20.16 -6.52 -14.65
CA GLN A 78 19.53 -6.95 -15.89
C GLN A 78 18.48 -5.94 -16.36
N LEU A 79 17.59 -5.50 -15.48
CA LEU A 79 16.59 -4.46 -15.78
C LEU A 79 17.23 -3.15 -16.20
N LYS A 80 18.32 -2.75 -15.55
CA LYS A 80 19.08 -1.55 -15.94
C LYS A 80 19.68 -1.67 -17.34
N LYS A 81 20.21 -2.85 -17.72
CA LYS A 81 20.69 -3.12 -19.09
C LYS A 81 19.57 -2.99 -20.13
N LEU A 82 18.34 -3.33 -19.74
CA LEU A 82 17.13 -3.15 -20.56
C LEU A 82 16.57 -1.70 -20.55
N GLY A 83 17.30 -0.74 -19.95
CA GLY A 83 16.93 0.68 -19.90
C GLY A 83 15.88 1.01 -18.83
N ILE A 84 15.64 0.12 -17.86
CA ILE A 84 14.70 0.35 -16.78
C ILE A 84 15.41 0.95 -15.58
N HIS A 85 14.97 2.15 -15.17
CA HIS A 85 15.57 2.91 -14.07
C HIS A 85 14.62 3.18 -12.90
N ASN A 86 13.35 2.77 -13.03
CA ASN A 86 12.35 2.92 -11.99
C ASN A 86 11.74 1.56 -11.66
N ILE A 87 11.86 1.13 -10.41
CA ILE A 87 11.47 -0.21 -9.99
C ILE A 87 10.63 -0.15 -8.72
N HIS A 88 9.54 -0.88 -8.66
CA HIS A 88 8.84 -1.15 -7.41
C HIS A 88 9.29 -2.48 -6.81
N MET A 89 9.79 -2.41 -5.58
CA MET A 89 10.14 -3.57 -4.78
C MET A 89 8.85 -4.15 -4.20
N TYR A 90 8.19 -5.01 -4.97
CA TYR A 90 6.93 -5.63 -4.60
C TYR A 90 7.15 -6.70 -3.53
N ALA A 91 6.43 -6.55 -2.42
CA ALA A 91 6.41 -7.50 -1.31
C ALA A 91 5.09 -7.35 -0.55
N ASP A 92 4.69 -8.35 0.22
CA ASP A 92 3.57 -8.16 1.18
C ASP A 92 4.00 -7.25 2.33
N LEU A 93 5.29 -7.28 2.68
CA LEU A 93 5.98 -6.35 3.58
C LEU A 93 7.46 -6.28 3.19
N PHE A 94 7.88 -5.21 2.51
CA PHE A 94 9.27 -5.09 2.03
C PHE A 94 10.29 -5.14 3.16
N THR A 95 10.00 -4.44 4.27
CA THR A 95 10.92 -4.30 5.39
C THR A 95 10.78 -5.41 6.44
N VAL A 96 10.18 -6.54 6.08
CA VAL A 96 9.98 -7.66 7.00
C VAL A 96 11.30 -8.17 7.59
N ASN A 97 12.38 -8.13 6.81
CA ASN A 97 13.71 -8.51 7.24
C ASN A 97 14.67 -7.36 7.06
N ARG A 98 15.10 -6.82 8.20
CA ARG A 98 16.00 -5.69 8.28
C ARG A 98 17.33 -5.97 7.60
N ASP A 99 17.95 -7.10 7.86
CA ASP A 99 19.30 -7.41 7.38
C ASP A 99 19.36 -7.49 5.85
N GLN A 100 18.35 -8.11 5.23
CA GLN A 100 18.17 -8.12 3.78
C GLN A 100 18.09 -6.71 3.21
N VAL A 101 17.27 -5.83 3.80
CA VAL A 101 17.10 -4.45 3.32
C VAL A 101 18.41 -3.66 3.47
N ILE A 102 19.10 -3.80 4.61
CA ILE A 102 20.36 -3.11 4.86
C ILE A 102 21.44 -3.58 3.90
N GLU A 103 21.62 -4.90 3.72
CA GLU A 103 22.59 -5.45 2.78
C GLU A 103 22.27 -5.01 1.34
N LEU A 104 21.00 -5.09 0.92
CA LEU A 104 20.58 -4.65 -0.41
C LEU A 104 20.91 -3.17 -0.62
N CYS A 105 20.56 -2.30 0.33
CA CYS A 105 20.82 -0.88 0.19
C CYS A 105 22.33 -0.55 0.19
N LYS A 106 23.14 -1.24 1.00
CA LYS A 106 24.61 -1.11 0.97
C LYS A 106 25.16 -1.47 -0.41
N ARG A 107 24.77 -2.62 -0.97
CA ARG A 107 25.17 -3.05 -2.32
C ARG A 107 24.76 -2.05 -3.39
N MET A 108 23.53 -1.54 -3.35
CA MET A 108 23.05 -0.54 -4.32
C MET A 108 23.90 0.75 -4.30
N ILE A 109 24.36 1.17 -3.11
CA ILE A 109 25.21 2.34 -2.91
C ILE A 109 26.65 2.04 -3.39
N GLU A 110 27.24 0.94 -2.92
CA GLU A 110 28.61 0.51 -3.23
C GLU A 110 28.80 0.27 -4.74
N GLU A 111 27.84 -0.41 -5.37
CA GLU A 111 27.88 -0.71 -6.82
C GLU A 111 27.38 0.47 -7.68
N ASN A 112 26.91 1.57 -7.06
CA ASN A 112 26.43 2.78 -7.72
C ASN A 112 25.43 2.48 -8.85
N ILE A 113 24.42 1.66 -8.56
CA ILE A 113 23.48 1.16 -9.58
C ILE A 113 22.58 2.26 -10.15
N LYS A 114 22.43 3.42 -9.49
CA LYS A 114 21.66 4.58 -9.98
C LYS A 114 20.22 4.24 -10.42
N ILE A 115 19.58 3.27 -9.76
CA ILE A 115 18.16 2.96 -9.93
C ILE A 115 17.38 3.71 -8.86
N LYS A 116 16.21 4.21 -9.24
CA LYS A 116 15.25 4.79 -8.31
C LYS A 116 14.14 3.79 -8.06
N TRP A 117 13.72 3.66 -6.81
CA TRP A 117 12.77 2.61 -6.46
C TRP A 117 11.74 3.03 -5.42
N THR A 118 10.67 2.27 -5.35
CA THR A 118 9.59 2.43 -4.37
C THR A 118 9.29 1.10 -3.70
N CYS A 119 8.64 1.11 -2.54
CA CYS A 119 8.21 -0.12 -1.87
C CYS A 119 6.98 0.15 -1.00
N ASN A 120 6.43 -0.91 -0.42
CA ASN A 120 5.41 -0.83 0.64
C ASN A 120 5.98 -1.33 1.97
N SER A 121 5.55 -0.72 3.07
CA SER A 121 6.03 -1.11 4.39
C SER A 121 4.99 -0.83 5.48
N ARG A 122 5.26 -1.37 6.67
CA ARG A 122 4.57 -1.04 7.90
C ARG A 122 5.44 -0.14 8.76
N VAL A 123 4.81 0.81 9.43
CA VAL A 123 5.49 1.82 10.25
C VAL A 123 6.23 1.25 11.47
N ASP A 124 5.97 -0.01 11.84
CA ASP A 124 6.60 -0.71 12.96
C ASP A 124 7.70 -1.72 12.54
N PHE A 125 8.02 -1.81 11.24
CA PHE A 125 9.09 -2.66 10.70
C PHE A 125 10.25 -1.82 10.12
N VAL A 126 10.45 -0.62 10.67
CA VAL A 126 11.46 0.33 10.20
C VAL A 126 12.09 1.05 11.38
N ASP A 127 13.32 1.51 11.18
CA ASP A 127 14.04 2.42 12.07
C ASP A 127 14.71 3.54 11.27
N GLU A 128 15.21 4.56 11.96
CA GLU A 128 15.82 5.73 11.33
C GLU A 128 17.07 5.39 10.50
N GLU A 129 17.88 4.42 10.94
CA GLU A 129 19.08 4.00 10.23
C GLU A 129 18.70 3.35 8.89
N MET A 130 17.76 2.41 8.91
CA MET A 130 17.26 1.73 7.72
C MET A 130 16.70 2.74 6.71
N LEU A 131 15.83 3.66 7.15
CA LEU A 131 15.22 4.65 6.26
C LEU A 131 16.25 5.60 5.66
N ASN A 132 17.24 6.05 6.43
CA ASN A 132 18.34 6.86 5.91
C ASN A 132 19.13 6.12 4.83
N LEU A 133 19.41 4.83 5.04
CA LEU A 133 20.12 4.01 4.06
C LEU A 133 19.28 3.76 2.81
N MET A 134 17.98 3.50 2.96
CA MET A 134 17.03 3.36 1.84
C MET A 134 17.00 4.63 0.97
N GLY A 135 16.94 5.81 1.59
CA GLY A 135 16.96 7.09 0.87
C GLY A 135 18.25 7.28 0.07
N LYS A 136 19.41 7.01 0.68
CA LYS A 136 20.72 7.03 -0.01
C LYS A 136 20.81 6.02 -1.15
N ALA A 137 20.19 4.86 -1.01
CA ALA A 137 20.13 3.80 -2.03
C ALA A 137 19.09 4.06 -3.14
N GLY A 138 18.42 5.23 -3.15
CA GLY A 138 17.51 5.63 -4.22
C GLY A 138 16.04 5.31 -3.98
N CYS A 139 15.64 4.95 -2.75
CA CYS A 139 14.23 4.83 -2.39
C CYS A 139 13.58 6.22 -2.48
N ARG A 140 12.55 6.36 -3.33
CA ARG A 140 11.86 7.64 -3.52
C ARG A 140 10.54 7.74 -2.78
N LEU A 141 9.86 6.62 -2.59
CA LEU A 141 8.51 6.62 -2.04
C LEU A 141 8.25 5.30 -1.32
N ILE A 142 7.65 5.40 -0.14
CA ILE A 142 7.12 4.26 0.61
C ILE A 142 5.61 4.40 0.77
N SER A 143 4.90 3.33 0.42
CA SER A 143 3.48 3.14 0.71
C SER A 143 3.30 2.55 2.10
N TRP A 144 2.64 3.28 2.99
CA TRP A 144 2.46 2.95 4.40
C TRP A 144 1.02 2.52 4.68
N GLY A 145 0.84 1.29 5.16
CA GLY A 145 -0.44 0.89 5.75
C GLY A 145 -0.61 1.48 7.15
N ILE A 146 -1.29 2.63 7.26
CA ILE A 146 -1.56 3.34 8.52
C ILE A 146 -2.94 2.97 9.06
N GLU A 147 -3.89 2.80 8.15
CA GLU A 147 -5.28 2.36 8.34
C GLU A 147 -6.17 3.34 9.10
N SER A 148 -5.82 3.71 10.33
CA SER A 148 -6.66 4.54 11.19
C SER A 148 -5.83 5.46 12.08
N GLY A 149 -6.41 6.59 12.49
CA GLY A 149 -5.87 7.46 13.53
C GLY A 149 -6.37 7.11 14.92
N ASN A 150 -7.32 6.17 15.05
CA ASN A 150 -7.86 5.73 16.33
C ASN A 150 -7.20 4.43 16.80
N GLU A 151 -6.61 4.46 18.00
CA GLU A 151 -5.89 3.31 18.56
C GLU A 151 -6.79 2.08 18.81
N GLN A 152 -8.03 2.27 19.22
CA GLN A 152 -8.96 1.16 19.50
C GLN A 152 -9.34 0.42 18.22
N ILE A 153 -9.57 1.15 17.12
CA ILE A 153 -9.80 0.56 15.80
C ILE A 153 -8.58 -0.24 15.35
N LEU A 154 -7.37 0.28 15.53
CA LEU A 154 -6.13 -0.43 15.21
C LEU A 154 -5.91 -1.68 16.07
N LYS A 155 -6.29 -1.64 17.36
CA LYS A 155 -6.26 -2.80 18.26
C LYS A 155 -7.23 -3.88 17.80
N HIS A 156 -8.47 -3.51 17.50
CA HIS A 156 -9.48 -4.44 17.01
C HIS A 156 -9.03 -5.09 15.69
N ALA A 157 -8.48 -4.28 14.78
CA ALA A 157 -7.93 -4.75 13.52
C ALA A 157 -6.64 -5.59 13.67
N ARG A 158 -6.12 -5.76 14.89
CA ARG A 158 -4.84 -6.39 15.22
C ARG A 158 -3.68 -5.83 14.39
N LYS A 159 -3.69 -4.51 14.14
CA LYS A 159 -2.66 -3.86 13.33
C LYS A 159 -1.31 -4.00 14.00
N GLY A 160 -1.20 -3.82 15.32
CA GLY A 160 0.09 -3.90 16.07
C GLY A 160 0.98 -2.66 15.95
N ALA A 161 0.52 -1.65 15.20
CA ALA A 161 1.14 -0.33 15.09
C ALA A 161 0.09 0.75 15.35
N TYR A 162 0.48 1.81 16.05
CA TYR A 162 -0.40 2.86 16.56
C TYR A 162 0.06 4.25 16.07
N PRO A 163 -0.74 5.32 16.27
CA PRO A 163 -0.49 6.63 15.66
C PRO A 163 0.90 7.22 15.94
N ASP A 164 1.45 7.00 17.13
CA ASP A 164 2.80 7.45 17.51
C ASP A 164 3.90 6.86 16.61
N LYS A 165 3.82 5.55 16.33
CA LYS A 165 4.77 4.86 15.45
C LYS A 165 4.68 5.39 14.03
N ALA A 166 3.47 5.63 13.53
CA ALA A 166 3.25 6.20 12.21
C ALA A 166 3.85 7.61 12.09
N GLU A 167 3.60 8.49 13.07
CA GLU A 167 4.18 9.82 13.06
C GLU A 167 5.71 9.78 13.01
N ARG A 168 6.32 8.95 13.87
CA ARG A 168 7.77 8.82 13.95
C ARG A 168 8.39 8.28 12.66
N ALA A 169 7.87 7.17 12.14
CA ALA A 169 8.38 6.53 10.93
C ALA A 169 8.31 7.46 9.71
N LEU A 170 7.19 8.17 9.53
CA LEU A 170 7.00 9.07 8.39
C LEU A 170 7.90 10.32 8.50
N ARG A 171 8.19 10.81 9.72
CA ARG A 171 9.17 11.88 9.94
C ARG A 171 10.59 11.44 9.57
N TRP A 172 10.99 10.22 9.95
CA TRP A 172 12.28 9.65 9.56
C TRP A 172 12.38 9.48 8.04
N ALA A 173 11.36 8.93 7.40
CA ALA A 173 11.31 8.76 5.95
C ALA A 173 11.46 10.12 5.22
N LYS A 174 10.72 11.14 5.67
CA LYS A 174 10.82 12.49 5.10
C LYS A 174 12.22 13.09 5.27
N LYS A 175 12.84 12.92 6.44
CA LYS A 175 14.22 13.37 6.71
C LYS A 175 15.24 12.67 5.80
N ALA A 176 14.99 11.41 5.45
CA ALA A 176 15.78 10.64 4.49
C ALA A 176 15.52 11.00 3.02
N GLY A 177 14.64 11.97 2.74
CA GLY A 177 14.29 12.38 1.37
C GLY A 177 13.30 11.43 0.68
N ILE A 178 12.62 10.56 1.43
CA ILE A 178 11.65 9.59 0.93
C ILE A 178 10.24 10.18 1.05
N MET A 179 9.47 10.11 -0.03
CA MET A 179 8.06 10.51 -0.04
C MET A 179 7.20 9.49 0.71
N ASN A 180 6.18 9.99 1.40
CA ASN A 180 5.24 9.17 2.16
C ASN A 180 3.89 9.08 1.45
N TRP A 181 3.48 7.86 1.09
CA TRP A 181 2.15 7.56 0.61
C TRP A 181 1.36 6.79 1.67
N GLY A 182 0.43 7.44 2.36
CA GLY A 182 -0.36 6.85 3.43
C GLY A 182 -1.64 6.17 2.93
N TYR A 183 -1.90 4.96 3.41
CA TYR A 183 -3.14 4.21 3.18
C TYR A 183 -3.97 4.20 4.47
N PHE A 184 -5.25 4.53 4.33
CA PHE A 184 -6.25 4.55 5.39
C PHE A 184 -7.46 3.70 4.97
N ILE A 185 -8.14 3.12 5.96
CA ILE A 185 -9.32 2.28 5.75
C ILE A 185 -10.46 2.86 6.60
N ILE A 186 -11.59 3.11 5.94
CA ILE A 186 -12.85 3.56 6.55
C ILE A 186 -13.82 2.38 6.59
N GLY A 187 -14.55 2.22 7.69
CA GLY A 187 -15.49 1.13 7.94
C GLY A 187 -14.85 -0.14 8.50
N LEU A 188 -13.72 -0.07 9.20
CA LEU A 188 -13.23 -1.23 9.95
C LEU A 188 -14.20 -1.59 11.09
N PRO A 189 -14.26 -2.85 11.56
CA PRO A 189 -15.12 -3.25 12.66
C PRO A 189 -14.99 -2.36 13.91
N GLY A 190 -16.12 -1.87 14.40
CA GLY A 190 -16.21 -0.99 15.56
C GLY A 190 -15.98 0.50 15.25
N GLU A 191 -15.76 0.88 14.00
CA GLU A 191 -15.58 2.27 13.62
C GLU A 191 -16.89 3.07 13.67
N THR A 192 -16.80 4.31 14.13
CA THR A 192 -17.90 5.29 14.20
C THR A 192 -17.53 6.54 13.40
N GLU A 193 -18.51 7.42 13.15
CA GLU A 193 -18.23 8.71 12.49
C GLU A 193 -17.18 9.54 13.24
N GLU A 194 -17.15 9.44 14.58
CA GLU A 194 -16.19 10.14 15.43
C GLU A 194 -14.77 9.58 15.25
N THR A 195 -14.61 8.25 15.21
CA THR A 195 -13.29 7.65 14.98
C THR A 195 -12.80 7.87 13.55
N ILE A 196 -13.71 7.94 12.57
CA ILE A 196 -13.38 8.34 11.20
C ILE A 196 -12.85 9.79 11.19
N ARG A 197 -13.52 10.70 11.88
CA ARG A 197 -13.06 12.09 12.01
C ARG A 197 -11.65 12.15 12.60
N GLN A 198 -11.39 11.40 13.66
CA GLN A 198 -10.05 11.29 14.26
C GLN A 198 -9.00 10.79 13.25
N THR A 199 -9.34 9.80 12.41
CA THR A 199 -8.47 9.32 11.34
C THR A 199 -8.17 10.40 10.30
N ILE A 200 -9.18 11.16 9.87
CA ILE A 200 -9.00 12.27 8.92
C ILE A 200 -8.08 13.35 9.51
N ASP A 201 -8.30 13.74 10.76
CA ASP A 201 -7.51 14.78 11.41
C ASP A 201 -6.08 14.32 11.69
N PHE A 202 -5.89 13.03 12.00
CA PHE A 202 -4.57 12.44 12.10
C PHE A 202 -3.84 12.43 10.75
N ALA A 203 -4.49 11.98 9.68
CA ALA A 203 -3.94 11.99 8.32
C ALA A 203 -3.49 13.39 7.87
N LYS A 204 -4.19 14.43 8.32
CA LYS A 204 -3.82 15.82 8.02
C LYS A 204 -2.55 16.28 8.76
N LYS A 205 -2.27 15.76 9.95
CA LYS A 205 -1.09 16.11 10.77
C LYS A 205 0.19 15.43 10.28
N LEU A 206 0.06 14.27 9.64
CA LEU A 206 1.19 13.49 9.15
C LEU A 206 1.91 14.15 7.97
N PRO A 207 3.24 13.95 7.83
CA PRO A 207 4.01 14.48 6.71
C PRO A 207 3.85 13.61 5.45
N LEU A 208 2.61 13.48 4.99
CA LEU A 208 2.21 12.71 3.81
C LEU A 208 2.33 13.55 2.54
N ASP A 209 2.85 12.92 1.48
CA ASP A 209 2.87 13.48 0.12
C ASP A 209 1.63 13.05 -0.66
N ILE A 210 1.15 11.82 -0.41
CA ILE A 210 -0.04 11.23 -1.00
C ILE A 210 -0.81 10.51 0.11
N ALA A 211 -2.14 10.56 0.08
CA ALA A 211 -3.00 9.76 0.96
C ALA A 211 -4.14 9.14 0.18
N LEU A 212 -4.46 7.90 0.51
CA LEU A 212 -5.56 7.14 -0.07
C LEU A 212 -6.46 6.61 1.04
N PHE A 213 -7.77 6.78 0.85
CA PHE A 213 -8.81 6.36 1.80
C PHE A 213 -9.69 5.33 1.10
N HIS A 214 -9.60 4.08 1.53
CA HIS A 214 -10.42 2.98 1.03
C HIS A 214 -11.57 2.70 1.98
N VAL A 215 -12.63 2.07 1.49
CA VAL A 215 -13.60 1.41 2.37
C VAL A 215 -13.09 0.01 2.69
N ALA A 216 -13.34 -0.45 3.92
CA ALA A 216 -13.00 -1.80 4.35
C ALA A 216 -13.68 -2.82 3.43
N ALA A 217 -12.93 -3.84 3.01
CA ALA A 217 -13.43 -4.92 2.18
C ALA A 217 -13.27 -6.25 2.94
N PRO A 218 -14.37 -6.96 3.24
CA PRO A 218 -14.30 -8.25 3.93
C PRO A 218 -13.89 -9.35 2.95
N TYR A 219 -12.59 -9.56 2.77
CA TYR A 219 -12.10 -10.59 1.87
C TYR A 219 -12.37 -12.00 2.41
N PRO A 220 -12.92 -12.93 1.59
CA PRO A 220 -13.22 -14.29 2.00
C PRO A 220 -12.04 -15.00 2.68
N GLY A 221 -12.33 -15.67 3.79
CA GLY A 221 -11.33 -16.40 4.59
C GLY A 221 -10.62 -15.56 5.66
N THR A 222 -10.80 -14.24 5.67
CA THR A 222 -10.25 -13.38 6.75
C THR A 222 -11.16 -13.39 7.99
N PRO A 223 -10.62 -13.17 9.20
CA PRO A 223 -11.43 -12.98 10.41
C PRO A 223 -12.51 -11.91 10.25
N PHE A 224 -12.18 -10.79 9.58
CA PHE A 224 -13.16 -9.74 9.30
C PHE A 224 -14.33 -10.23 8.44
N PHE A 225 -14.07 -11.06 7.42
CA PHE A 225 -15.14 -11.64 6.62
C PHE A 225 -16.09 -12.50 7.45
N PHE A 226 -15.56 -13.36 8.33
CA PHE A 226 -16.40 -14.19 9.19
C PHE A 226 -17.22 -13.36 10.18
N GLU A 227 -16.64 -12.29 10.73
CA GLU A 227 -17.36 -11.34 11.59
C GLU A 227 -18.54 -10.66 10.85
N VAL A 228 -18.33 -10.25 9.59
CA VAL A 228 -19.39 -9.67 8.75
C VAL A 228 -20.50 -10.68 8.46
N VAL A 229 -20.17 -11.94 8.18
CA VAL A 229 -21.16 -13.02 7.98
C VAL A 229 -21.98 -13.26 9.24
N GLU A 230 -21.31 -13.44 10.38
CA GLU A 230 -21.93 -13.74 11.67
C GLU A 230 -22.91 -12.65 12.10
N ASN A 231 -22.51 -11.38 11.94
CA ASN A 231 -23.31 -10.23 12.33
C ASN A 231 -24.26 -9.74 11.23
N LYS A 232 -24.31 -10.42 10.07
CA LYS A 232 -25.16 -10.07 8.92
C LYS A 232 -24.95 -8.62 8.42
N TRP A 233 -23.70 -8.19 8.37
CA TRP A 233 -23.32 -6.84 7.91
C TRP A 233 -23.15 -6.74 6.38
N PHE A 234 -23.50 -7.76 5.61
CA PHE A 234 -23.54 -7.64 4.16
C PHE A 234 -24.81 -6.93 3.70
N ARG A 235 -24.68 -6.05 2.69
CA ARG A 235 -25.85 -5.52 1.98
C ARG A 235 -26.68 -6.67 1.39
N PRO A 236 -28.02 -6.60 1.43
CA PRO A 236 -28.87 -7.59 0.78
C PRO A 236 -28.53 -7.76 -0.70
N GLY A 237 -28.41 -9.01 -1.16
CA GLY A 237 -28.08 -9.33 -2.55
C GLY A 237 -26.60 -9.15 -2.92
N THR A 238 -25.71 -8.92 -1.94
CA THR A 238 -24.26 -8.86 -2.17
C THR A 238 -23.77 -10.13 -2.83
N ARG A 239 -22.93 -9.97 -3.86
CA ARG A 239 -22.15 -11.07 -4.45
C ARG A 239 -20.67 -10.90 -4.15
N TRP A 240 -19.94 -12.02 -4.15
CA TRP A 240 -18.51 -12.01 -3.84
C TRP A 240 -17.69 -11.15 -4.82
N GLU A 241 -18.11 -11.06 -6.09
CA GLU A 241 -17.44 -10.25 -7.13
C GLU A 241 -17.50 -8.75 -6.84
N GLN A 242 -18.40 -8.33 -5.95
CA GLN A 242 -18.61 -6.94 -5.56
C GLN A 242 -17.76 -6.54 -4.35
N VAL A 243 -17.07 -7.50 -3.71
CA VAL A 243 -16.13 -7.22 -2.62
C VAL A 243 -14.91 -6.52 -3.21
N ASP A 244 -14.92 -5.19 -3.11
CA ASP A 244 -13.92 -4.30 -3.68
C ASP A 244 -13.65 -3.15 -2.70
N MET A 245 -12.44 -2.62 -2.71
CA MET A 245 -12.02 -1.54 -1.80
C MET A 245 -12.03 -0.14 -2.44
N ASP A 246 -12.33 -0.05 -3.75
CA ASP A 246 -12.11 1.15 -4.55
C ASP A 246 -13.41 1.76 -5.10
N LYS A 247 -14.34 0.93 -5.58
CA LYS A 247 -15.52 1.35 -6.38
C LYS A 247 -16.82 1.38 -5.59
N GLY A 248 -16.86 0.79 -4.40
CA GLY A 248 -18.09 0.70 -3.62
C GLY A 248 -17.87 0.01 -2.27
N THR A 249 -18.96 -0.37 -1.63
CA THR A 249 -18.92 -1.16 -0.40
C THR A 249 -20.04 -2.18 -0.39
N VAL A 250 -19.70 -3.37 0.10
CA VAL A 250 -20.63 -4.47 0.38
C VAL A 250 -21.12 -4.47 1.82
N LEU A 251 -20.57 -3.58 2.65
CA LEU A 251 -20.83 -3.50 4.08
C LEU A 251 -22.03 -2.61 4.36
N ASP A 252 -22.83 -3.01 5.35
CA ASP A 252 -23.97 -2.26 5.88
C ASP A 252 -24.08 -2.50 7.39
N TYR A 253 -23.48 -1.60 8.17
CA TYR A 253 -23.48 -1.70 9.63
C TYR A 253 -24.73 -1.02 10.21
N PRO A 254 -25.34 -1.55 11.30
CA PRO A 254 -26.51 -0.94 11.92
C PRO A 254 -26.34 0.54 12.30
N ASN A 255 -25.14 0.93 12.75
CA ASN A 255 -24.82 2.29 13.20
C ASN A 255 -23.98 3.09 12.21
N LEU A 256 -23.63 2.50 11.05
CA LEU A 256 -22.80 3.13 10.03
C LEU A 256 -23.13 2.51 8.66
N PRO A 257 -24.28 2.87 8.06
CA PRO A 257 -24.75 2.22 6.84
C PRO A 257 -23.84 2.52 5.65
N ALA A 258 -23.98 1.73 4.59
CA ALA A 258 -23.13 1.78 3.40
C ALA A 258 -22.96 3.20 2.81
N GLU A 259 -24.05 3.97 2.75
CA GLU A 259 -24.07 5.33 2.20
C GLU A 259 -23.23 6.28 3.06
N ARG A 260 -23.22 6.07 4.39
CA ARG A 260 -22.38 6.85 5.32
C ARG A 260 -20.92 6.47 5.18
N LEU A 261 -20.57 5.20 4.98
CA LEU A 261 -19.19 4.77 4.69
C LEU A 261 -18.63 5.48 3.45
N LEU A 262 -19.39 5.45 2.34
CA LEU A 262 -19.00 6.09 1.08
C LEU A 262 -18.92 7.62 1.21
N TYR A 263 -19.89 8.23 1.92
CA TYR A 263 -19.84 9.66 2.24
C TYR A 263 -18.53 10.02 2.97
N TRP A 264 -18.19 9.26 4.00
CA TRP A 264 -16.99 9.52 4.80
C TRP A 264 -15.70 9.28 4.04
N GLN A 265 -15.62 8.23 3.22
CA GLN A 265 -14.48 7.98 2.34
C GLN A 265 -14.23 9.17 1.40
N LYS A 266 -15.27 9.63 0.69
CA LYS A 266 -15.18 10.80 -0.21
C LYS A 266 -14.79 12.06 0.55
N ARG A 267 -15.40 12.27 1.72
CA ARG A 267 -15.11 13.42 2.58
C ARG A 267 -13.67 13.42 3.08
N ALA A 268 -13.15 12.27 3.51
CA ALA A 268 -11.77 12.10 3.94
C ALA A 268 -10.78 12.48 2.83
N PHE A 269 -11.00 11.95 1.62
CA PHE A 269 -10.21 12.31 0.46
C PHE A 269 -10.25 13.82 0.19
N ARG A 270 -11.44 14.42 0.09
CA ARG A 270 -11.60 15.87 -0.20
C ARG A 270 -10.93 16.76 0.83
N GLU A 271 -11.18 16.50 2.12
CA GLU A 271 -10.60 17.30 3.21
C GLU A 271 -9.08 17.18 3.29
N TRP A 272 -8.50 16.07 2.86
CA TRP A 272 -7.05 15.89 2.83
C TRP A 272 -6.42 16.46 1.54
N ALA A 273 -7.00 16.14 0.37
CA ALA A 273 -6.45 16.41 -0.95
C ALA A 273 -6.51 17.89 -1.37
N PHE A 274 -7.55 18.62 -0.96
CA PHE A 274 -7.72 20.03 -1.32
C PHE A 274 -6.94 21.01 -0.42
N ARG A 275 -6.11 20.49 0.48
CA ARG A 275 -5.20 21.34 1.25
C ARG A 275 -4.08 21.86 0.34
N PRO A 276 -3.52 23.06 0.60
CA PRO A 276 -2.52 23.67 -0.29
C PRO A 276 -1.33 22.75 -0.64
N GLY A 277 -0.79 22.03 0.34
CA GLY A 277 0.34 21.10 0.12
C GLY A 277 0.01 19.97 -0.87
N PRO A 278 -0.93 19.08 -0.55
CA PRO A 278 -1.37 18.02 -1.46
C PRO A 278 -1.86 18.50 -2.81
N ALA A 279 -2.60 19.61 -2.88
CA ALA A 279 -3.07 20.18 -4.15
C ALA A 279 -1.90 20.55 -5.08
N ILE A 280 -0.82 21.12 -4.53
CA ILE A 280 0.41 21.40 -5.28
C ILE A 280 1.07 20.08 -5.73
N THR A 281 1.09 19.06 -4.88
CA THR A 281 1.61 17.73 -5.27
C THR A 281 0.84 17.18 -6.46
N TYR A 282 -0.51 17.13 -6.40
CA TYR A 282 -1.35 16.67 -7.51
C TYR A 282 -1.16 17.49 -8.79
N LEU A 283 -1.04 18.83 -8.68
CA LEU A 283 -0.77 19.66 -9.84
C LEU A 283 0.60 19.34 -10.46
N LYS A 284 1.63 19.13 -9.64
CA LYS A 284 2.93 18.64 -10.12
C LYS A 284 2.79 17.28 -10.80
N MET A 285 1.92 16.36 -10.31
CA MET A 285 1.66 15.07 -10.96
C MET A 285 1.16 15.26 -12.39
N LEU A 286 0.19 16.15 -12.60
CA LEU A 286 -0.40 16.42 -13.91
C LEU A 286 0.65 16.96 -14.90
N MET A 287 1.61 17.76 -14.41
CA MET A 287 2.64 18.41 -15.24
C MET A 287 3.96 17.62 -15.35
N TYR A 288 4.11 16.48 -14.65
CA TYR A 288 5.41 15.81 -14.50
C TYR A 288 5.88 15.07 -15.76
N ASP A 289 4.95 14.49 -16.52
CA ASP A 289 5.25 13.78 -17.76
C ASP A 289 4.09 13.95 -18.76
N TRP A 290 4.36 14.70 -19.84
CA TRP A 290 3.40 14.98 -20.91
C TRP A 290 2.83 13.71 -21.55
N SER A 291 3.59 12.61 -21.58
CA SER A 291 3.13 11.33 -22.12
C SER A 291 2.08 10.66 -21.24
N THR A 292 2.10 10.93 -19.93
CA THR A 292 1.09 10.45 -18.97
C THR A 292 0.06 11.52 -18.61
N MET A 293 0.24 12.77 -19.06
CA MET A 293 -0.63 13.89 -18.71
C MET A 293 -2.08 13.64 -19.10
N LYS A 294 -2.36 13.04 -20.26
CA LYS A 294 -3.74 12.67 -20.64
C LYS A 294 -4.34 11.68 -19.65
N THR A 295 -3.60 10.63 -19.26
CA THR A 295 -4.03 9.67 -18.26
C THR A 295 -4.21 10.31 -16.89
N ALA A 296 -3.28 11.19 -16.49
CA ALA A 296 -3.32 11.88 -15.22
C ALA A 296 -4.48 12.89 -15.14
N ILE A 297 -4.78 13.59 -16.23
CA ILE A 297 -5.96 14.46 -16.37
C ILE A 297 -7.23 13.62 -16.33
N ASN A 298 -7.30 12.49 -17.05
CA ASN A 298 -8.47 11.62 -17.03
C ASN A 298 -8.72 11.03 -15.63
N VAL A 299 -7.68 10.53 -14.96
CA VAL A 299 -7.74 10.05 -13.58
C VAL A 299 -8.11 11.19 -12.63
N GLY A 300 -7.54 12.38 -12.81
CA GLY A 300 -7.89 13.57 -12.03
C GLY A 300 -9.34 14.00 -12.19
N LEU A 301 -9.86 14.02 -13.42
CA LEU A 301 -11.26 14.32 -13.73
C LEU A 301 -12.19 13.24 -13.17
N GLN A 302 -11.83 11.97 -13.28
CA GLN A 302 -12.55 10.85 -12.67
C GLN A 302 -12.61 11.00 -11.15
N HIS A 303 -11.51 11.36 -10.49
CA HIS A 303 -11.48 11.58 -9.04
C HIS A 303 -12.28 12.82 -8.61
N ILE A 304 -12.19 13.93 -9.35
CA ILE A 304 -13.01 15.12 -9.09
C ILE A 304 -14.49 14.75 -9.22
N PHE A 305 -14.88 14.15 -10.34
CA PHE A 305 -16.26 13.73 -10.59
C PHE A 305 -16.77 12.71 -9.55
N TRP A 306 -15.95 11.73 -9.18
CA TRP A 306 -16.29 10.78 -8.12
C TRP A 306 -16.45 11.46 -6.75
N SER A 307 -15.60 12.44 -6.45
CA SER A 307 -15.65 13.19 -5.19
C SER A 307 -16.83 14.17 -5.08
N THR A 308 -17.38 14.61 -6.21
CA THR A 308 -18.49 15.58 -6.28
C THR A 308 -19.84 14.95 -6.64
N SER A 309 -19.89 13.73 -7.16
CA SER A 309 -21.13 13.02 -7.48
C SER A 309 -21.71 12.27 -6.27
N ASP A 310 -23.03 12.32 -6.12
CA ASP A 310 -23.75 11.62 -5.06
C ASP A 310 -23.83 10.10 -5.28
N SER A 311 -23.65 9.61 -6.52
CA SER A 311 -23.97 8.24 -6.92
C SER A 311 -22.80 7.22 -6.90
N GLY A 312 -21.59 7.61 -6.52
CA GLY A 312 -20.50 6.67 -6.13
C GLY A 312 -19.94 5.73 -7.20
N ALA A 313 -20.59 5.57 -8.35
CA ALA A 313 -20.08 4.75 -9.44
C ALA A 313 -19.15 5.59 -10.35
N PRO A 314 -17.96 5.08 -10.72
CA PRO A 314 -17.29 5.59 -11.90
C PRO A 314 -18.20 5.34 -13.11
N VAL A 315 -18.44 6.38 -13.92
CA VAL A 315 -19.01 6.18 -15.26
C VAL A 315 -18.05 5.27 -16.01
N GLY A 316 -18.58 4.17 -16.53
CA GLY A 316 -17.81 3.10 -17.16
C GLY A 316 -16.74 3.63 -18.10
N GLY A 317 -15.53 3.07 -17.95
CA GLY A 317 -14.55 3.09 -19.03
C GLY A 317 -15.13 2.29 -20.19
N ALA A 318 -15.63 2.98 -21.21
CA ALA A 318 -15.78 2.40 -22.53
C ALA A 318 -14.40 2.32 -23.18
N GLY A 319 -14.02 1.12 -23.64
CA GLY A 319 -12.84 0.89 -24.50
C GLY A 319 -11.63 0.33 -23.77
#